data_AF-A0A1H8YN80-F1
#
_entry.id   AF-A0A1H8YN80-F1
#
_cell.length_a   1.000
_cell.length_b   1.000
_cell.length_c   1.000
_cell.angle_alpha   90.00
_cell.angle_beta   90.00
_cell.angle_gamma   90.00
#
_symmetry.space_group_name_H-M   'P 1'
#
loop_
_entity.id
_entity.type
_entity.pdbx_description
1 polymer ?
#
loop_
_entity_poly.entity_id
_entity_poly.type
_entity_poly.pdbx_seq_one_letter_code
_entity_poly.pdbx_strand_id
1 'polypeptide(L)'
;MSKTVSTVWLEHAALIVRQHILDAGYQVQTCLETTRAMEYVLRAHGLRFEPQPVGAWACCPQWWADMSSGVPQDQCRGFSFGVGDPMPGEEPLPLVAAGRAWDGHLILRSPNADVLIDPSADQLGSPERNMPVMGPFVARPQNPIAWMTGQRAFFPNSTTGVVLAYRATSDQTWRGTPAWTGMPKRLRAVADEALRRTWAIEAPK
;
A
#
# COMPACT_ATOMS: atom_id res chain seq x y z
N MET A 1 12.69 -21.52 12.80
CA MET A 1 13.10 -20.16 13.22
C MET A 1 12.69 -19.19 12.12
N SER A 2 11.89 -18.16 12.44
CA SER A 2 11.53 -17.12 11.47
C SER A 2 12.75 -16.22 11.26
N LYS A 3 13.19 -16.03 10.01
CA LYS A 3 14.22 -15.02 9.71
C LYS A 3 13.61 -13.64 9.95
N THR A 4 14.26 -12.82 10.77
CA THR A 4 13.88 -11.42 10.94
C THR A 4 14.50 -10.64 9.80
N VAL A 5 13.69 -10.19 8.84
CA VAL A 5 14.17 -9.36 7.71
C VAL A 5 14.20 -7.89 8.12
N SER A 6 15.25 -7.17 7.72
CA SER A 6 15.36 -5.73 7.92
C SER A 6 14.28 -4.98 7.14
N THR A 7 13.67 -3.95 7.76
CA THR A 7 12.72 -3.07 7.06
C THR A 7 13.39 -2.32 5.92
N VAL A 8 14.67 -1.96 6.05
CA VAL A 8 15.44 -1.30 4.97
C VAL A 8 15.52 -2.18 3.72
N TRP A 9 15.72 -3.49 3.89
CA TRP A 9 15.72 -4.40 2.76
C TRP A 9 14.33 -4.52 2.13
N LEU A 10 13.27 -4.58 2.95
CA LEU A 10 11.89 -4.61 2.46
C LEU A 10 11.54 -3.35 1.67
N GLU A 11 11.98 -2.18 2.12
CA GLU A 11 11.81 -0.90 1.43
C GLU A 11 12.51 -0.91 0.06
N HIS A 12 13.78 -1.34 0.01
CA HIS A 12 14.51 -1.46 -1.25
C HIS A 12 13.88 -2.47 -2.21
N ALA A 13 13.45 -3.64 -1.71
CA ALA A 13 12.79 -4.65 -2.52
C ALA A 13 11.45 -4.12 -3.08
N ALA A 14 10.65 -3.44 -2.24
CA ALA A 14 9.41 -2.80 -2.68
C ALA A 14 9.66 -1.72 -3.73
N LEU A 15 10.74 -0.94 -3.60
CA LEU A 15 11.09 0.14 -4.54
C LEU A 15 11.47 -0.45 -5.89
N ILE A 16 12.29 -1.51 -5.90
CA ILE A 16 12.65 -2.25 -7.12
C ILE A 16 11.39 -2.78 -7.81
N VAL A 17 10.51 -3.45 -7.07
CA VAL A 17 9.25 -3.99 -7.63
C VAL A 17 8.39 -2.87 -8.20
N ARG A 18 8.22 -1.77 -7.46
CA ARG A 18 7.40 -0.64 -7.89
C ARG A 18 7.93 -0.01 -9.17
N GLN A 19 9.24 0.25 -9.23
CA GLN A 19 9.87 0.82 -10.42
C GLN A 19 9.65 -0.08 -11.66
N HIS A 20 9.84 -1.39 -11.52
CA HIS A 20 9.65 -2.33 -12.64
C HIS A 20 8.18 -2.40 -13.12
N ILE A 21 7.21 -2.26 -12.23
CA ILE A 21 5.79 -2.19 -12.59
C ILE A 21 5.51 -0.90 -13.38
N LEU A 22 6.07 0.23 -12.94
CA LEU A 22 5.92 1.52 -13.61
C LEU A 22 6.60 1.53 -14.98
N ASP A 23 7.85 1.05 -15.07
CA ASP A 23 8.62 0.95 -16.32
C ASP A 23 7.94 0.03 -17.33
N ALA A 24 7.27 -1.03 -16.84
CA ALA A 24 6.47 -1.90 -17.68
C ALA A 24 5.20 -1.22 -18.20
N GLY A 25 4.83 -0.02 -17.76
CA GLY A 25 3.69 0.75 -18.26
C GLY A 25 2.33 0.31 -17.72
N TYR A 26 2.29 -0.24 -16.50
CA TYR A 26 1.01 -0.45 -15.80
C TYR A 26 0.45 0.90 -15.35
N GLN A 27 -0.85 1.13 -15.58
CA GLN A 27 -1.49 2.46 -15.38
C GLN A 27 -2.74 2.39 -14.50
N VAL A 28 -3.40 1.23 -14.45
CA VAL A 28 -4.70 1.05 -13.78
C VAL A 28 -4.53 0.07 -12.64
N GLN A 29 -5.10 0.38 -11.47
CA GLN A 29 -5.11 -0.49 -10.28
C GLN A 29 -3.74 -1.02 -9.84
N THR A 30 -2.67 -0.25 -10.10
CA THR A 30 -1.31 -0.78 -10.00
C THR A 30 -0.92 -1.32 -8.61
N CYS A 31 -1.68 -1.02 -7.55
CA CYS A 31 -1.55 -1.65 -6.24
C CYS A 31 -1.73 -3.18 -6.30
N LEU A 32 -2.68 -3.69 -7.09
CA LEU A 32 -2.91 -5.13 -7.22
C LEU A 32 -1.73 -5.83 -7.89
N GLU A 33 -1.23 -5.29 -9.00
CA GLU A 33 -0.07 -5.84 -9.70
C GLU A 33 1.22 -5.69 -8.89
N THR A 34 1.44 -4.51 -8.29
CA THR A 34 2.64 -4.25 -7.49
C THR A 34 2.68 -5.15 -6.26
N THR A 35 1.56 -5.27 -5.54
CA THR A 35 1.44 -6.16 -4.37
C THR A 35 1.59 -7.63 -4.75
N ARG A 36 1.05 -8.07 -5.90
CA ARG A 36 1.25 -9.43 -6.40
C ARG A 36 2.70 -9.72 -6.77
N ALA A 37 3.36 -8.79 -7.46
CA ALA A 37 4.77 -8.92 -7.82
C ALA A 37 5.65 -8.94 -6.56
N MET A 38 5.35 -8.10 -5.58
CA MET A 38 6.06 -8.08 -4.30
C MET A 38 5.85 -9.37 -3.51
N GLU A 39 4.62 -9.91 -3.45
CA GLU A 39 4.33 -11.20 -2.83
C GLU A 39 5.16 -12.33 -3.46
N TYR A 40 5.25 -12.33 -4.80
CA TYR A 40 6.05 -13.29 -5.54
C TYR A 40 7.54 -13.20 -5.19
N VAL A 41 8.11 -11.99 -5.18
CA VAL A 41 9.51 -11.74 -4.82
C VAL A 41 9.79 -12.21 -3.40
N LEU A 42 8.98 -11.78 -2.42
CA LEU A 42 9.15 -12.16 -1.02
C LEU A 42 9.11 -13.68 -0.83
N ARG A 43 8.15 -14.36 -1.47
CA ARG A 43 8.03 -15.82 -1.41
C ARG A 43 9.26 -16.52 -1.97
N ALA A 44 9.84 -16.01 -3.07
CA ALA A 44 11.07 -16.57 -3.65
C ALA A 44 12.29 -16.39 -2.72
N HIS A 45 12.30 -15.36 -1.87
CA HIS A 45 13.28 -15.19 -0.77
C HIS A 45 12.94 -16.00 0.49
N GLY A 46 11.88 -16.81 0.47
CA GLY A 46 11.42 -17.59 1.63
C GLY A 46 10.77 -16.75 2.73
N LEU A 47 10.38 -15.51 2.43
CA LEU A 47 9.67 -14.63 3.35
C LEU A 47 8.17 -14.81 3.17
N ARG A 48 7.45 -15.01 4.28
CA ARG A 48 6.00 -15.15 4.26
C ARG A 48 5.36 -13.80 4.56
N PHE A 49 4.63 -13.28 3.58
CA PHE A 49 3.73 -12.15 3.74
C PHE A 49 2.38 -12.50 3.11
N GLU A 50 1.32 -11.92 3.63
CA GLU A 50 -0.06 -12.20 3.25
C GLU A 50 -0.70 -10.95 2.66
N PRO A 51 -1.40 -11.05 1.52
CA PRO A 51 -2.16 -9.93 0.98
C PRO A 51 -3.27 -9.52 1.94
N GLN A 52 -3.38 -8.23 2.20
CA GLN A 52 -4.39 -7.65 3.09
C GLN A 52 -5.10 -6.51 2.35
N PRO A 53 -6.41 -6.64 2.08
CA PRO A 53 -7.21 -5.52 1.61
C PRO A 53 -7.36 -4.49 2.73
N VAL A 54 -7.26 -3.22 2.35
CA VAL A 54 -7.32 -2.09 3.26
C VAL A 54 -8.11 -0.95 2.62
N GLY A 55 -8.78 -0.16 3.46
CA GLY A 55 -9.01 1.25 3.16
C GLY A 55 -7.69 1.98 3.43
N ALA A 56 -7.24 2.79 2.48
CA ALA A 56 -5.99 3.54 2.60
C ALA A 56 -6.23 5.02 2.36
N TRP A 57 -5.55 5.87 3.13
CA TRP A 57 -5.64 7.32 3.00
C TRP A 57 -4.28 7.98 3.05
N ALA A 58 -4.21 9.13 2.39
CA ALA A 58 -3.24 10.16 2.69
C ALA A 58 -3.95 11.43 3.13
N CYS A 59 -3.41 12.10 4.14
CA CYS A 59 -3.89 13.39 4.62
C CYS A 59 -2.75 14.39 4.60
N CYS A 60 -3.02 15.61 4.11
CA CYS A 60 -2.05 16.68 4.20
C CYS A 60 -1.83 17.11 5.67
N PRO A 61 -0.69 17.76 5.99
CA PRO A 61 -0.36 18.14 7.37
C PRO A 61 -1.43 18.98 8.06
N GLN A 62 -2.06 19.90 7.32
CA GLN A 62 -3.11 20.78 7.85
C GLN A 62 -4.37 20.01 8.25
N TRP A 63 -4.81 19.07 7.41
CA TRP A 63 -5.99 18.25 7.69
C TRP A 63 -5.75 17.37 8.91
N TRP A 64 -4.55 16.79 9.00
CA TRP A 64 -4.16 15.99 10.17
C TRP A 64 -4.13 16.81 11.47
N ALA A 65 -3.60 18.04 11.42
CA ALA A 65 -3.57 18.92 12.58
C ALA A 65 -4.97 19.26 13.10
N ASP A 66 -5.92 19.55 12.19
CA ASP A 66 -7.32 19.85 12.55
C ASP A 66 -8.00 18.61 13.18
N MET A 67 -7.92 17.44 12.54
CA MET A 67 -8.46 16.18 13.08
C MET A 67 -7.86 15.82 14.45
N SER A 68 -6.55 15.97 14.61
CA SER A 68 -5.85 15.66 15.87
C SER A 68 -6.26 16.62 17.01
N SER A 69 -6.80 17.78 16.65
CA SER A 69 -7.32 18.79 17.59
C SER A 69 -8.82 18.62 17.87
N GLY A 70 -9.46 17.58 17.32
CA GLY A 70 -10.88 17.28 17.53
C GLY A 70 -11.83 18.05 16.63
N VAL A 71 -11.34 18.70 15.57
CA VAL A 71 -12.20 19.31 14.54
C VAL A 71 -12.98 18.18 13.83
N PRO A 72 -14.31 18.33 13.67
CA PRO A 72 -15.09 17.38 12.89
C PRO A 72 -14.53 17.19 11.47
N GLN A 73 -14.60 15.97 10.95
CA GLN A 73 -13.96 15.59 9.69
C GLN A 73 -14.41 16.45 8.50
N ASP A 74 -15.70 16.80 8.46
CA ASP A 74 -16.34 17.65 7.45
C ASP A 74 -15.96 19.14 7.57
N GLN A 75 -15.30 19.52 8.67
CA GLN A 75 -14.83 20.88 8.95
C GLN A 75 -13.30 21.00 8.89
N CYS A 76 -12.59 19.89 8.70
CA CYS A 76 -11.12 19.89 8.63
C CYS A 76 -10.63 20.61 7.37
N ARG A 77 -9.66 21.52 7.55
CA ARG A 77 -9.06 22.26 6.44
C ARG A 77 -8.02 21.43 5.72
N GLY A 78 -7.79 21.73 4.45
CA GLY A 78 -6.84 21.01 3.63
C GLY A 78 -7.50 19.85 2.89
N PHE A 79 -6.75 18.79 2.66
CA PHE A 79 -7.17 17.72 1.78
C PHE A 79 -6.78 16.36 2.35
N SER A 80 -7.69 15.40 2.19
CA SER A 80 -7.47 13.98 2.41
C SER A 80 -7.98 13.24 1.18
N PHE A 81 -7.33 12.13 0.83
CA PHE A 81 -7.77 11.24 -0.23
C PHE A 81 -7.80 9.81 0.28
N GLY A 82 -8.88 9.09 0.00
CA GLY A 82 -9.06 7.69 0.36
C GLY A 82 -9.31 6.79 -0.85
N VAL A 83 -8.90 5.53 -0.73
CA VAL A 83 -9.30 4.42 -1.62
C VAL A 83 -9.78 3.25 -0.77
N GLY A 84 -10.88 2.60 -1.16
CA GLY A 84 -11.43 1.43 -0.43
C GLY A 84 -12.13 1.72 0.89
N ASP A 85 -12.23 2.99 1.29
CA ASP A 85 -13.08 3.46 2.38
C ASP A 85 -13.38 4.94 2.12
N PRO A 86 -14.35 5.23 1.23
CA PRO A 86 -14.64 6.59 0.78
C PRO A 86 -15.07 7.46 1.97
N MET A 87 -14.54 8.67 2.02
CA MET A 87 -14.99 9.65 3.01
C MET A 87 -16.41 10.13 2.64
N PRO A 88 -17.25 10.55 3.60
CA PRO A 88 -18.55 11.11 3.31
C PRO A 88 -18.44 12.25 2.27
N GLY A 89 -19.16 12.12 1.15
CA GLY A 89 -19.14 13.10 0.06
C GLY A 89 -18.10 12.87 -1.03
N GLU A 90 -17.24 11.84 -0.92
CA GLU A 90 -16.36 11.45 -2.03
C GLU A 90 -17.11 10.57 -3.03
N GLU A 91 -17.06 10.97 -4.31
CA GLU A 91 -17.52 10.11 -5.39
C GLU A 91 -16.47 9.02 -5.68
N PRO A 92 -16.91 7.79 -6.00
CA PRO A 92 -15.99 6.74 -6.43
C PRO A 92 -15.23 7.18 -7.69
N LEU A 93 -13.98 6.73 -7.81
CA LEU A 93 -13.17 6.99 -9.00
C LEU A 93 -13.91 6.56 -10.27
N PRO A 94 -13.79 7.27 -11.42
CA PRO A 94 -14.56 6.95 -12.62
C PRO A 94 -14.41 5.51 -13.12
N LEU A 95 -13.25 4.89 -12.91
CA LEU A 95 -13.02 3.48 -13.25
C LEU A 95 -13.77 2.53 -12.31
N VAL A 96 -13.85 2.85 -11.02
CA VAL A 96 -14.62 2.12 -10.02
C VAL A 96 -16.11 2.26 -10.32
N ALA A 97 -16.59 3.47 -10.55
CA ALA A 97 -17.99 3.75 -10.90
C ALA A 97 -18.43 3.00 -12.18
N ALA A 98 -17.50 2.83 -13.14
CA ALA A 98 -17.73 2.07 -14.35
C ALA A 98 -17.58 0.54 -14.20
N GLY A 99 -17.31 0.03 -12.99
CA GLY A 99 -17.06 -1.40 -12.73
C GLY A 99 -15.80 -1.96 -13.38
N ARG A 100 -14.86 -1.08 -13.77
CA ARG A 100 -13.60 -1.43 -14.45
C ARG A 100 -12.40 -1.50 -13.50
N ALA A 101 -12.60 -1.15 -12.23
CA ALA A 101 -11.60 -1.21 -11.18
C ALA A 101 -12.26 -1.65 -9.86
N TRP A 102 -11.52 -2.45 -9.09
CA TRP A 102 -11.82 -2.72 -7.68
C TRP A 102 -11.70 -1.45 -6.82
N ASP A 103 -12.70 -1.20 -5.97
CA ASP A 103 -12.72 -0.07 -5.03
C ASP A 103 -11.96 -0.43 -3.73
N GLY A 104 -10.64 -0.45 -3.82
CA GLY A 104 -9.82 -0.86 -2.68
C GLY A 104 -8.34 -0.64 -2.88
N HIS A 105 -7.60 -0.89 -1.80
CA HIS A 105 -6.15 -0.92 -1.84
C HIS A 105 -5.64 -2.22 -1.22
N LEU A 106 -4.56 -2.76 -1.78
CA LEU A 106 -4.02 -4.04 -1.36
C LEU A 106 -2.56 -3.86 -0.93
N ILE A 107 -2.27 -4.24 0.31
CA ILE A 107 -0.92 -4.23 0.86
C ILE A 107 -0.49 -5.66 1.21
N LEU A 108 0.75 -5.82 1.66
CA LEU A 108 1.23 -7.05 2.28
C LEU A 108 1.41 -6.85 3.79
N ARG A 109 1.08 -7.86 4.57
CA ARG A 109 1.39 -7.91 6.00
C ARG A 109 2.18 -9.16 6.36
N SER A 110 3.03 -9.07 7.37
CA SER A 110 3.62 -10.26 7.99
C SER A 110 2.53 -11.14 8.62
N PRO A 111 2.80 -12.42 8.90
CA PRO A 111 1.80 -13.33 9.49
C PRO A 111 1.24 -12.81 10.82
N ASN A 112 2.07 -12.12 11.60
CA ASN A 112 1.70 -11.54 12.89
C ASN A 112 1.22 -10.08 12.79
N ALA A 113 1.09 -9.54 11.57
CA ALA A 113 0.71 -8.15 11.30
C ALA A 113 1.62 -7.08 11.93
N ASP A 114 2.83 -7.44 12.35
CA ASP A 114 3.81 -6.54 12.95
C ASP A 114 4.62 -5.75 11.93
N VAL A 115 4.53 -6.11 10.64
CA VAL A 115 5.11 -5.38 9.50
C VAL A 115 4.09 -5.29 8.39
N LEU A 116 3.92 -4.10 7.85
CA LEU A 116 3.13 -3.77 6.67
C LEU A 116 4.05 -3.31 5.55
N ILE A 117 3.76 -3.71 4.32
CA ILE A 117 4.44 -3.26 3.10
C ILE A 117 3.35 -2.81 2.14
N ASP A 118 3.33 -1.52 1.84
CA ASP A 118 2.58 -0.97 0.72
C ASP A 118 3.58 -0.57 -0.37
N PRO A 119 3.80 -1.44 -1.37
CA PRO A 119 4.77 -1.16 -2.42
C PRO A 119 4.26 -0.10 -3.41
N SER A 120 3.00 0.33 -3.27
CA SER A 120 2.28 1.25 -4.16
C SER A 120 1.78 2.50 -3.44
N ALA A 121 2.33 2.82 -2.26
CA ALA A 121 1.88 3.94 -1.44
C ALA A 121 1.97 5.29 -2.18
N ASP A 122 2.85 5.41 -3.17
CA ASP A 122 2.94 6.60 -4.04
C ASP A 122 1.61 6.92 -4.75
N GLN A 123 0.72 5.93 -4.97
CA GLN A 123 -0.60 6.15 -5.54
C GLN A 123 -1.54 6.97 -4.64
N LEU A 124 -1.24 7.08 -3.35
CA LEU A 124 -1.98 7.91 -2.40
C LEU A 124 -1.47 9.36 -2.42
N GLY A 125 -0.36 9.63 -3.10
CA GLY A 125 0.26 10.95 -3.19
C GLY A 125 -0.44 11.88 -4.18
N SER A 126 -0.48 13.16 -3.83
CA SER A 126 -0.95 14.26 -4.68
C SER A 126 -0.14 15.51 -4.31
N PRO A 127 1.03 15.73 -4.95
CA PRO A 127 1.88 16.88 -4.67
C PRO A 127 1.16 18.22 -4.83
N GLU A 128 0.27 18.33 -5.83
CA GLU A 128 -0.55 19.51 -6.10
C GLU A 128 -1.58 19.81 -4.99
N ARG A 129 -1.88 18.84 -4.12
CA ARG A 129 -2.73 19.00 -2.93
C ARG A 129 -1.92 19.00 -1.62
N ASN A 130 -0.61 19.25 -1.70
CA ASN A 130 0.31 19.23 -0.55
C ASN A 130 0.35 17.87 0.16
N MET A 131 0.29 16.78 -0.60
CA MET A 131 0.40 15.40 -0.11
C MET A 131 1.50 14.62 -0.86
N PRO A 132 2.78 15.00 -0.75
CA PRO A 132 3.86 14.24 -1.36
C PRO A 132 4.06 12.92 -0.61
N VAL A 133 3.49 11.83 -1.16
CA VAL A 133 3.75 10.46 -0.70
C VAL A 133 4.80 9.86 -1.64
N MET A 134 6.01 9.67 -1.12
CA MET A 134 7.05 8.93 -1.82
C MET A 134 6.92 7.46 -1.41
N GLY A 135 6.35 6.64 -2.29
CA GLY A 135 6.34 5.19 -2.14
C GLY A 135 7.71 4.57 -2.46
N PRO A 136 7.94 3.30 -2.09
CA PRO A 136 7.07 2.42 -1.31
C PRO A 136 7.05 2.77 0.19
N PHE A 137 6.14 2.14 0.94
CA PHE A 137 5.99 2.33 2.37
C PHE A 137 6.15 1.00 3.12
N VAL A 138 7.01 0.96 4.14
CA VAL A 138 7.14 -0.17 5.07
C VAL A 138 7.04 0.36 6.49
N ALA A 139 6.17 -0.24 7.30
CA ALA A 139 5.98 0.23 8.67
C ALA A 139 5.53 -0.88 9.61
N ARG A 140 5.61 -0.56 10.90
CA ARG A 140 5.11 -1.41 12.00
C ARG A 140 3.95 -0.69 12.66
N PRO A 141 2.72 -1.24 12.64
CA PRO A 141 1.61 -0.61 13.32
C PRO A 141 1.86 -0.65 14.83
N GLN A 142 1.55 0.45 15.53
CA GLN A 142 1.77 0.55 16.98
C GLN A 142 0.95 -0.48 17.77
N ASN A 143 -0.25 -0.82 17.29
CA ASN A 143 -1.12 -1.85 17.84
C ASN A 143 -1.60 -2.78 16.72
N PRO A 144 -0.83 -3.85 16.40
CA PRO A 144 -1.16 -4.80 15.33
C PRO A 144 -2.53 -5.46 15.51
N ILE A 145 -2.89 -5.82 16.75
CA ILE A 145 -4.17 -6.48 17.05
C ILE A 145 -5.34 -5.54 16.74
N ALA A 146 -5.28 -4.31 17.26
CA ALA A 146 -6.35 -3.35 17.05
C ALA A 146 -6.53 -3.00 15.56
N TRP A 147 -5.42 -2.85 14.83
CA TRP A 147 -5.46 -2.62 13.38
C TRP A 147 -6.12 -3.78 12.63
N MET A 148 -5.77 -5.02 12.96
CA MET A 148 -6.38 -6.21 12.37
C MET A 148 -7.88 -6.31 12.67
N THR A 149 -8.35 -5.75 13.79
CA THR A 149 -9.78 -5.67 14.13
C THR A 149 -10.50 -4.47 13.53
N GLY A 150 -9.89 -3.76 12.59
CA GLY A 150 -10.51 -2.66 11.85
C GLY A 150 -10.28 -1.27 12.45
N GLN A 151 -9.42 -1.13 13.46
CA GLN A 151 -8.97 0.21 13.88
C GLN A 151 -8.05 0.81 12.81
N ARG A 152 -8.18 2.12 12.55
CA ARG A 152 -7.23 2.83 11.68
C ARG A 152 -5.86 2.91 12.35
N ALA A 153 -4.83 2.48 11.62
CA ALA A 153 -3.44 2.73 11.97
C ALA A 153 -2.95 3.97 11.23
N PHE A 154 -2.37 4.92 11.95
CA PHE A 154 -1.86 6.18 11.41
C PHE A 154 -0.34 6.19 11.42
N PHE A 155 0.25 6.69 10.34
CA PHE A 155 1.68 6.72 10.10
C PHE A 155 2.08 8.13 9.63
N PRO A 156 2.36 9.04 10.58
CA PRO A 156 2.84 10.37 10.24
C PRO A 156 4.25 10.32 9.66
N ASN A 157 4.46 11.00 8.54
CA ASN A 157 5.78 11.25 7.97
C ASN A 157 6.38 12.52 8.60
N SER A 158 7.47 12.38 9.34
CA SER A 158 8.11 13.52 10.04
C SER A 158 8.76 14.53 9.10
N THR A 159 9.08 14.15 7.86
CA THR A 159 9.70 15.03 6.87
C THR A 159 8.67 15.87 6.12
N THR A 160 7.58 15.25 5.68
CA THR A 160 6.56 15.94 4.86
C THR A 160 5.35 16.40 5.66
N GLY A 161 5.16 15.88 6.87
CA GLY A 161 3.96 16.05 7.69
C GLY A 161 2.73 15.31 7.17
N VAL A 162 2.83 14.64 6.01
CA VAL A 162 1.74 13.83 5.44
C VAL A 162 1.52 12.63 6.35
N VAL A 163 0.25 12.29 6.58
CA VAL A 163 -0.11 11.10 7.35
C VAL A 163 -0.73 10.07 6.43
N LEU A 164 -0.15 8.88 6.41
CA LEU A 164 -0.80 7.72 5.81
C LEU A 164 -1.67 7.04 6.87
N ALA A 165 -2.88 6.66 6.51
CA ALA A 165 -3.73 5.86 7.36
C ALA A 165 -4.15 4.58 6.63
N TYR A 166 -4.28 3.49 7.38
CA TYR A 166 -4.74 2.21 6.84
C TYR A 166 -5.74 1.57 7.80
N ARG A 167 -6.80 0.99 7.24
CA ARG A 167 -7.79 0.19 7.97
C ARG A 167 -7.92 -1.15 7.29
N ALA A 168 -7.67 -2.24 8.01
CA ALA A 168 -7.93 -3.57 7.48
C ALA A 168 -9.41 -3.72 7.10
N THR A 169 -9.67 -4.31 5.93
CA THR A 169 -11.02 -4.64 5.48
C THR A 169 -11.16 -6.14 5.25
N SER A 170 -12.39 -6.63 5.15
CA SER A 170 -12.69 -8.02 4.81
C SER A 170 -13.00 -8.23 3.33
N ASP A 171 -12.99 -7.18 2.51
CA ASP A 171 -13.34 -7.26 1.09
C ASP A 171 -12.34 -8.13 0.32
N GLN A 172 -12.79 -9.30 -0.14
CA GLN A 172 -11.98 -10.24 -0.91
C GLN A 172 -12.24 -10.17 -2.42
N THR A 173 -13.05 -9.22 -2.91
CA THR A 173 -13.42 -9.14 -4.33
C THR A 173 -12.21 -8.92 -5.25
N TRP A 174 -11.12 -8.33 -4.73
CA TRP A 174 -9.83 -8.22 -5.42
C TRP A 174 -9.27 -9.54 -5.94
N ARG A 175 -9.62 -10.68 -5.33
CA ARG A 175 -9.18 -12.01 -5.78
C ARG A 175 -9.66 -12.36 -7.17
N GLY A 176 -10.78 -11.77 -7.61
CA GLY A 176 -11.33 -11.95 -8.95
C GLY A 176 -10.60 -11.17 -10.05
N THR A 177 -9.66 -10.30 -9.69
CA THR A 177 -8.96 -9.44 -10.66
C THR A 177 -7.92 -10.23 -11.47
N PRO A 178 -7.59 -9.80 -12.71
CA PRO A 178 -6.65 -10.51 -13.56
C PRO A 178 -5.27 -10.75 -12.93
N ALA A 179 -4.80 -9.86 -12.05
CA ALA A 179 -3.53 -10.04 -11.35
C ALA A 179 -3.51 -11.26 -10.39
N TRP A 180 -4.68 -11.67 -9.90
CA TRP A 180 -4.82 -12.63 -8.79
C TRP A 180 -5.53 -13.94 -9.14
N THR A 181 -6.38 -13.98 -10.18
CA THR A 181 -6.97 -15.23 -10.69
C THR A 181 -5.94 -16.12 -11.38
N GLY A 182 -4.88 -15.52 -11.91
CA GLY A 182 -3.66 -16.18 -12.35
C GLY A 182 -2.65 -15.11 -12.69
N MET A 183 -1.42 -15.20 -12.17
CA MET A 183 -0.42 -14.14 -12.40
C MET A 183 -0.14 -14.01 -13.91
N PRO A 184 -0.53 -12.90 -14.56
CA PRO A 184 -0.40 -12.78 -16.00
C PRO A 184 1.06 -12.92 -16.43
N LYS A 185 1.33 -13.50 -17.61
CA LYS A 185 2.70 -13.73 -18.10
C LYS A 185 3.56 -12.46 -18.07
N ARG A 186 2.98 -11.32 -18.46
CA ARG A 186 3.64 -10.01 -18.41
C ARG A 186 4.01 -9.63 -16.97
N LEU A 187 3.08 -9.75 -16.03
CA LEU A 187 3.33 -9.45 -14.62
C LEU A 187 4.40 -10.38 -14.01
N ARG A 188 4.37 -11.66 -14.38
CA ARG A 188 5.39 -12.63 -13.98
C ARG A 188 6.78 -12.24 -14.49
N ALA A 189 6.91 -11.86 -15.76
CA ALA A 189 8.20 -11.43 -16.31
C ALA A 189 8.76 -10.19 -15.59
N VAL A 190 7.89 -9.23 -15.25
CA VAL A 190 8.24 -8.05 -14.44
C VAL A 190 8.72 -8.47 -13.03
N ALA A 191 7.99 -9.37 -12.38
CA ALA A 191 8.35 -9.87 -11.05
C ALA A 191 9.64 -10.71 -11.05
N ASP A 192 9.90 -11.48 -12.11
CA ASP A 192 11.16 -12.25 -12.27
C ASP A 192 12.36 -11.32 -12.46
N GLU A 193 12.22 -10.22 -13.20
CA GLU A 193 13.28 -9.21 -13.31
C GLU A 193 13.50 -8.47 -11.99
N ALA A 194 12.43 -8.05 -11.30
CA ALA A 194 12.53 -7.46 -9.97
C ALA A 194 13.23 -8.43 -8.99
N LEU A 195 12.86 -9.72 -9.02
CA LEU A 195 13.47 -10.77 -8.20
C LEU A 195 14.98 -10.87 -8.44
N ARG A 196 15.42 -10.91 -9.70
CA ARG A 196 16.85 -10.90 -10.06
C ARG A 196 17.59 -9.74 -9.41
N ARG A 197 17.02 -8.54 -9.44
CA ARG A 197 17.64 -7.36 -8.81
C ARG A 197 17.62 -7.41 -7.30
N THR A 198 16.57 -7.96 -6.69
CA THR A 198 16.53 -8.12 -5.23
C THR A 198 17.54 -9.14 -4.70
N TRP A 199 18.00 -10.11 -5.50
CA TRP A 199 19.11 -10.98 -5.11
C TRP A 199 20.48 -10.28 -5.15
N ALA A 200 20.61 -9.20 -5.93
CA ALA A 200 21.84 -8.42 -6.00
C ALA A 200 22.01 -7.47 -4.81
N ILE A 201 20.94 -7.17 -4.08
CA ILE A 201 21.01 -6.48 -2.78
C ILE A 201 21.01 -7.56 -1.70
N GLU A 202 22.09 -7.67 -0.92
CA GLU A 202 22.18 -8.70 0.12
C GLU A 202 20.93 -8.68 1.00
N ALA A 203 20.19 -9.80 1.03
CA ALA A 203 19.15 -10.00 2.02
C ALA A 203 19.84 -10.14 3.38
N PRO A 204 19.60 -9.24 4.34
CA PRO A 204 20.29 -9.32 5.62
C PRO A 204 19.94 -10.64 6.32
N LYS A 205 20.98 -11.27 6.88
CA LYS A 205 20.88 -12.52 7.64
C LYS A 205 20.07 -12.35 8.92
#